data_AF-A0A932QE79-F1
#
_entry.id   AF-A0A932QE79-F1
#
_cell.length_a   1.000
_cell.length_b   1.000
_cell.length_c   1.000
_cell.angle_alpha   90.00
_cell.angle_beta   90.00
_cell.angle_gamma   90.00
#
_symmetry.space_group_name_H-M   'P 1'
#
loop_
_entity.id
_entity.type
_entity.pdbx_description
1 polymer ?
#
loop_
_entity_poly.entity_id
_entity_poly.type
_entity_poly.pdbx_seq_one_letter_code
_entity_poly.pdbx_strand_id
1 'polypeptide(L)'
;MHELDPQRRDRWNPFLLVVVGVVACIVIAVLATHPPDLLLGSTLTAIDDAGATRLKALPSAFGESGEVRLQLRMPGEPFEFPIEMRSETDTLHYRWLRATDSLPISPVRVMTLGSTVTAPDQAGFYRLEVFATDRRAIVDSVVVGVLLPFSAKHGVAVNGYRIGDYRWEREHGDATPPPPGFIEVTPETAELAVSTHFRIGDFITHDGQETWPRYVALDPRILDKVELVLRYLGSRDHDMSINVNSGFRTPLHNRRVPRAASDSRHQYGDAADLAIDVDEDGRVTYLDVLAVARAVEWVERDHPDLAGGLGLYGNRGTAPYVHIDVRGQSKRWRG
;
A
#
# COMPACT_ATOMS: atom_id res chain seq x y z
N MET A 1 -5.23 -54.24 -45.59
CA MET A 1 -6.65 -54.62 -45.70
C MET A 1 -7.00 -55.38 -44.43
N HIS A 2 -7.62 -54.68 -43.48
CA HIS A 2 -8.38 -55.19 -42.32
C HIS A 2 -9.01 -53.92 -41.69
N GLU A 3 -10.12 -53.46 -42.25
CA GLU A 3 -11.48 -53.70 -41.74
C GLU A 3 -11.71 -53.07 -40.36
N LEU A 4 -12.35 -51.90 -40.42
CA LEU A 4 -12.97 -51.21 -39.29
C LEU A 4 -14.33 -51.89 -39.01
N ASP A 5 -14.54 -52.38 -37.79
CA ASP A 5 -15.85 -52.80 -37.31
C ASP A 5 -16.52 -51.64 -36.54
N PRO A 6 -17.71 -51.17 -36.96
CA PRO A 6 -18.40 -50.04 -36.36
C PRO A 6 -19.48 -50.50 -35.37
N GLN A 7 -19.31 -50.21 -34.08
CA GLN A 7 -20.44 -49.89 -33.18
C GLN A 7 -19.96 -49.46 -31.79
N ARG A 8 -19.98 -48.14 -31.54
CA ARG A 8 -20.12 -47.61 -30.18
C ARG A 8 -21.13 -46.46 -30.20
N ARG A 9 -22.40 -46.85 -30.12
CA ARG A 9 -23.50 -45.96 -29.74
C ARG A 9 -23.45 -45.81 -28.22
N ASP A 10 -22.87 -44.73 -27.72
CA ASP A 10 -23.08 -44.25 -26.34
C ASP A 10 -24.11 -43.11 -26.42
N ARG A 11 -25.41 -43.43 -26.40
CA ARG A 11 -26.29 -43.41 -25.22
C ARG A 11 -26.22 -42.10 -24.43
N TRP A 12 -27.05 -41.15 -24.87
CA TRP A 12 -27.47 -40.00 -24.08
C TRP A 12 -28.06 -40.48 -22.76
N ASN A 13 -27.44 -40.13 -21.64
CA ASN A 13 -27.96 -40.42 -20.31
C ASN A 13 -29.03 -39.37 -19.98
N PRO A 14 -30.35 -39.70 -19.97
CA PRO A 14 -31.41 -38.73 -19.71
C PRO A 14 -31.29 -38.12 -18.30
N PHE A 15 -30.62 -38.81 -17.37
CA PHE A 15 -30.31 -38.29 -16.05
C PHE A 15 -29.32 -37.11 -16.10
N LEU A 16 -28.34 -37.13 -17.02
CA LEU A 16 -27.37 -36.05 -17.17
C LEU A 16 -28.03 -34.78 -17.74
N LEU A 17 -28.96 -34.93 -18.69
CA LEU A 17 -29.73 -33.81 -19.24
C LEU A 17 -30.67 -33.19 -18.20
N VAL A 18 -31.31 -34.01 -17.36
CA VAL A 18 -32.15 -33.50 -16.26
C VAL A 18 -31.32 -32.79 -15.19
N VAL A 19 -30.15 -33.32 -14.82
CA VAL A 19 -29.26 -32.67 -13.85
C VAL A 19 -28.72 -31.34 -14.39
N VAL A 20 -28.28 -31.30 -15.65
CA VAL A 20 -27.83 -30.05 -16.29
C VAL A 20 -28.97 -29.03 -16.40
N GLY A 21 -30.19 -29.48 -16.73
CA GLY A 21 -31.37 -28.61 -16.77
C GLY A 21 -31.75 -28.04 -15.41
N VAL A 22 -31.70 -28.85 -14.35
CA VAL A 22 -32.00 -28.41 -12.98
C VAL A 22 -30.92 -27.45 -12.46
N VAL A 23 -29.64 -27.72 -12.72
CA VAL A 23 -28.54 -26.80 -12.37
C VAL A 23 -28.68 -25.48 -13.11
N ALA A 24 -29.02 -25.49 -14.41
CA ALA A 24 -29.24 -24.27 -15.18
C ALA A 24 -30.43 -23.45 -14.64
N CYS A 25 -31.55 -24.09 -14.28
CA CYS A 25 -32.69 -23.42 -13.68
C CYS A 25 -32.39 -22.85 -12.29
N ILE A 26 -31.58 -23.54 -11.48
CA ILE A 26 -31.12 -23.03 -10.17
C ILE A 26 -30.19 -21.83 -10.35
N VAL A 27 -29.25 -21.88 -11.30
CA VAL A 27 -28.37 -20.75 -11.61
C VAL A 27 -29.19 -19.54 -12.10
N ILE A 28 -30.17 -19.75 -12.97
CA ILE A 28 -31.05 -18.66 -13.45
C ILE A 28 -31.91 -18.10 -12.31
N ALA A 29 -32.46 -18.95 -11.45
CA ALA A 29 -33.25 -18.51 -10.29
C ALA A 29 -32.39 -17.73 -9.28
N VAL A 30 -31.17 -18.20 -9.00
CA VAL A 30 -30.20 -17.50 -8.12
C VAL A 30 -29.79 -16.17 -8.73
N LEU A 31 -29.53 -16.08 -10.04
CA LEU A 31 -29.23 -14.81 -10.72
C LEU A 31 -30.41 -13.83 -10.74
N ALA A 32 -31.65 -14.33 -10.71
CA ALA A 32 -32.85 -13.51 -10.68
C ALA A 32 -33.23 -13.02 -9.28
N THR A 33 -32.94 -13.78 -8.22
CA THR A 33 -33.26 -13.41 -6.83
C THR A 33 -32.08 -12.80 -6.07
N HIS A 34 -30.85 -13.07 -6.52
CA HIS A 34 -29.59 -12.57 -6.00
C HIS A 34 -28.71 -12.13 -7.18
N PRO A 35 -29.01 -10.98 -7.82
CA PRO A 35 -28.18 -10.46 -8.90
C PRO A 35 -26.72 -10.36 -8.40
N PRO A 36 -25.74 -10.91 -9.13
CA PRO A 36 -24.35 -10.84 -8.72
C PRO A 36 -23.85 -9.42 -8.92
N ASP A 37 -23.90 -8.63 -7.87
CA ASP A 37 -23.16 -7.38 -7.76
C ASP A 37 -21.67 -7.72 -7.59
N LEU A 38 -21.03 -8.30 -8.61
CA LEU A 38 -19.58 -8.40 -8.84
C LEU A 38 -19.30 -9.38 -10.00
N LEU A 39 -19.48 -8.91 -11.23
CA LEU A 39 -18.71 -9.28 -12.43
C LEU A 39 -19.02 -8.30 -13.57
N LEU A 40 -18.96 -7.00 -13.25
CA LEU A 40 -18.88 -5.88 -14.21
C LEU A 40 -17.87 -4.85 -13.66
N GLY A 41 -16.66 -5.30 -13.38
CA GLY A 41 -15.49 -4.45 -13.53
C GLY A 41 -15.16 -4.37 -15.02
N SER A 42 -14.84 -3.17 -15.51
CA SER A 42 -14.49 -2.85 -16.90
C SER A 42 -15.63 -2.91 -17.92
N THR A 43 -16.59 -2.00 -17.81
CA THR A 43 -16.99 -1.05 -18.87
C THR A 43 -18.19 -0.26 -18.35
N LEU A 44 -17.97 0.59 -17.35
CA LEU A 44 -18.80 1.78 -17.27
C LEU A 44 -18.34 2.63 -18.44
N THR A 45 -19.17 2.63 -19.48
CA THR A 45 -19.25 3.72 -20.44
C THR A 45 -18.96 5.01 -19.70
N ALA A 46 -17.87 5.66 -20.10
CA ALA A 46 -17.73 7.09 -19.91
C ALA A 46 -19.05 7.70 -20.39
N ILE A 47 -19.93 8.02 -19.44
CA ILE A 47 -20.76 9.19 -19.64
C ILE A 47 -19.72 10.27 -19.77
N ASP A 48 -19.54 10.71 -21.01
CA ASP A 48 -18.72 11.83 -21.38
C ASP A 48 -19.36 13.03 -20.70
N ASP A 49 -18.99 13.23 -19.44
CA ASP A 49 -19.33 14.43 -18.68
C ASP A 49 -18.37 15.51 -19.22
N ALA A 50 -18.65 15.92 -20.45
CA ALA A 50 -17.89 16.87 -21.25
C ALA A 50 -17.89 18.30 -20.64
N GLY A 51 -18.26 18.44 -19.36
CA GLY A 51 -18.18 19.64 -18.53
C GLY A 51 -17.59 19.44 -17.13
N ALA A 52 -17.37 18.21 -16.65
CA ALA A 52 -16.79 18.00 -15.31
C ALA A 52 -15.27 18.15 -15.35
N THR A 53 -14.78 19.31 -14.88
CA THR A 53 -13.35 19.50 -14.65
C THR A 53 -12.85 18.41 -13.69
N ARG A 54 -12.03 17.47 -14.17
CA ARG A 54 -11.35 16.50 -13.28
C ARG A 54 -10.40 17.29 -12.39
N LEU A 55 -10.73 17.41 -11.11
CA LEU A 55 -9.79 17.86 -10.10
C LEU A 55 -8.59 16.90 -10.13
N LYS A 56 -7.41 17.44 -10.41
CA LYS A 56 -6.18 16.65 -10.53
C LYS A 56 -5.27 16.96 -9.36
N ALA A 57 -4.74 15.92 -8.73
CA ALA A 57 -3.66 16.08 -7.76
C ALA A 57 -2.40 16.59 -8.47
N LEU A 58 -1.68 17.50 -7.81
CA LEU A 58 -0.40 18.01 -8.29
C LEU A 58 0.66 16.90 -8.22
N PRO A 59 1.72 16.95 -9.06
CA PRO A 59 2.83 16.00 -8.98
C PRO A 59 3.47 15.90 -7.58
N SER A 60 3.50 17.00 -6.84
CA SER A 60 3.99 17.04 -5.45
C SER A 60 3.24 16.14 -4.48
N ALA A 61 2.06 15.64 -4.86
CA ALA A 61 1.29 14.70 -4.06
C ALA A 61 1.90 13.30 -3.98
N PHE A 62 2.83 12.98 -4.88
CA PHE A 62 3.20 11.60 -5.21
C PHE A 62 4.66 11.23 -4.92
N GLY A 63 5.35 12.03 -4.10
CA GLY A 63 6.79 11.85 -3.82
C GLY A 63 7.69 12.16 -5.03
N GLU A 64 9.00 11.96 -4.88
CA GLU A 64 9.98 12.15 -5.95
C GLU A 64 9.83 11.09 -7.06
N SER A 65 9.33 9.91 -6.69
CA SER A 65 8.96 8.87 -7.64
C SER A 65 7.79 9.31 -8.53
N GLY A 66 6.82 10.05 -8.01
CA GLY A 66 5.55 10.26 -8.70
C GLY A 66 4.59 9.07 -8.62
N GLU A 67 4.92 8.03 -7.85
CA GLU A 67 4.17 6.77 -7.75
C GLU A 67 3.56 6.57 -6.35
N VAL A 68 3.98 7.34 -5.34
CA VAL A 68 3.44 7.24 -3.97
C VAL A 68 2.05 7.84 -3.91
N ARG A 69 1.09 7.16 -3.28
CA ARG A 69 -0.29 7.66 -3.12
C ARG A 69 -0.60 8.10 -1.70
N LEU A 70 0.19 7.65 -0.73
CA LEU A 70 -0.04 7.83 0.70
C LEU A 70 0.59 9.13 1.21
N GLN A 71 -0.23 9.96 1.87
CA GLN A 71 0.23 11.09 2.68
C GLN A 71 -0.17 10.88 4.14
N LEU A 72 0.82 10.86 5.03
CA LEU A 72 0.58 10.66 6.45
C LEU A 72 0.43 11.98 7.19
N ARG A 73 -0.59 12.07 8.05
CA ARG A 73 -0.87 13.25 8.87
C ARG A 73 -1.19 12.86 10.29
N MET A 74 -0.89 13.74 11.23
CA MET A 74 -1.40 13.64 12.59
C MET A 74 -2.88 14.03 12.64
N PRO A 75 -3.63 13.55 13.65
CA PRO A 75 -5.02 13.94 13.84
C PRO A 75 -5.17 15.47 13.95
N GLY A 76 -6.09 16.04 13.17
CA GLY A 76 -6.35 17.48 13.17
C GLY A 76 -5.22 18.36 12.60
N GLU A 77 -4.20 17.77 11.95
CA GLU A 77 -3.11 18.53 11.35
C GLU A 77 -3.60 19.36 10.15
N PRO A 78 -3.38 20.68 10.12
CA PRO A 78 -3.60 21.49 8.92
C PRO A 78 -2.46 21.29 7.93
N PHE A 79 -2.78 21.13 6.65
CA PHE A 79 -1.79 21.00 5.59
C PHE A 79 -2.31 21.48 4.23
N GLU A 80 -1.40 21.86 3.35
CA GLU A 80 -1.73 22.16 1.95
C GLU A 80 -2.04 20.86 1.20
N PHE A 81 -3.28 20.73 0.73
CA PHE A 81 -3.64 19.58 -0.11
C PHE A 81 -3.16 19.85 -1.54
N PRO A 82 -2.35 18.97 -2.14
CA PRO A 82 -1.69 19.21 -3.43
C PRO A 82 -2.66 18.96 -4.59
N ILE A 83 -3.52 19.93 -4.86
CA ILE A 83 -4.50 19.89 -5.97
C ILE A 83 -4.37 21.10 -6.86
N GLU A 84 -4.49 20.87 -8.15
CA GLU A 84 -4.59 21.94 -9.13
C GLU A 84 -6.03 22.43 -9.16
N MET A 85 -6.30 23.55 -8.48
CA MET A 85 -7.55 24.26 -8.64
C MET A 85 -7.33 25.74 -8.91
N ARG A 86 -7.64 26.12 -10.15
CA ARG A 86 -7.86 27.51 -10.52
C ARG A 86 -9.28 27.91 -10.09
N SER A 87 -9.35 28.73 -9.07
CA SER A 87 -10.54 29.49 -8.71
C SER A 87 -10.08 30.88 -8.30
N GLU A 88 -10.24 31.86 -9.17
CA GLU A 88 -9.98 33.27 -8.83
C GLU A 88 -11.13 33.87 -8.00
N THR A 89 -12.30 33.19 -7.93
CA THR A 89 -13.54 33.76 -7.38
C THR A 89 -14.42 32.81 -6.56
N ASP A 90 -14.27 31.48 -6.67
CA ASP A 90 -15.11 30.51 -5.96
C ASP A 90 -14.51 30.08 -4.61
N THR A 91 -15.32 30.18 -3.57
CA THR A 91 -15.03 29.55 -2.28
C THR A 91 -15.11 28.03 -2.44
N LEU A 92 -14.00 27.37 -2.19
CA LEU A 92 -13.91 25.92 -2.31
C LEU A 92 -14.32 25.29 -1.00
N HIS A 93 -15.07 24.20 -1.09
CA HIS A 93 -15.49 23.41 0.05
C HIS A 93 -14.89 22.02 -0.06
N TYR A 94 -14.72 21.35 1.08
CA TYR A 94 -14.24 19.98 1.10
C TYR A 94 -14.93 19.15 2.18
N ARG A 95 -14.88 17.84 2.03
CA ARG A 95 -15.16 16.89 3.12
C ARG A 95 -14.30 15.65 2.97
N TRP A 96 -14.10 14.95 4.07
CA TRP A 96 -13.39 13.69 4.09
C TRP A 96 -14.35 12.52 3.86
N LEU A 97 -13.96 11.63 2.97
CA LEU A 97 -14.59 10.36 2.74
C LEU A 97 -13.66 9.26 3.26
N ARG A 98 -14.21 8.20 3.85
CA ARG A 98 -13.43 7.01 4.18
C ARG A 98 -12.93 6.34 2.89
N ALA A 99 -11.66 5.92 2.87
CA ALA A 99 -11.05 5.40 1.65
C ALA A 99 -11.62 4.05 1.16
N THR A 100 -12.30 3.30 2.03
CA THR A 100 -12.83 1.95 1.72
C THR A 100 -14.19 1.97 1.03
N ASP A 101 -15.11 2.82 1.48
CA ASP A 101 -16.52 2.82 1.06
C ASP A 101 -17.00 4.21 0.61
N SER A 102 -16.10 5.20 0.59
CA SER A 102 -16.39 6.59 0.25
C SER A 102 -17.48 7.23 1.12
N LEU A 103 -17.75 6.69 2.32
CA LEU A 103 -18.72 7.28 3.23
C LEU A 103 -18.18 8.59 3.83
N PRO A 104 -18.98 9.67 3.84
CA PRO A 104 -18.60 10.92 4.48
C PRO A 104 -18.42 10.73 5.99
N ILE A 105 -17.26 11.17 6.51
CA ILE A 105 -16.93 11.09 7.95
C ILE A 105 -16.80 12.47 8.60
N SER A 106 -16.82 13.54 7.81
CA SER A 106 -16.74 14.92 8.30
C SER A 106 -17.86 15.79 7.72
N PRO A 107 -18.27 16.86 8.44
CA PRO A 107 -19.09 17.90 7.81
C PRO A 107 -18.32 18.57 6.67
N VAL A 108 -19.06 19.23 5.78
CA VAL A 108 -18.48 20.08 4.73
C VAL A 108 -17.81 21.29 5.37
N ARG A 109 -16.56 21.55 4.99
CA ARG A 109 -15.73 22.65 5.49
C ARG A 109 -15.34 23.57 4.34
N VAL A 110 -15.07 24.82 4.65
CA VAL A 110 -14.47 25.76 3.69
C VAL A 110 -12.98 25.47 3.60
N MET A 111 -12.47 25.38 2.38
CA MET A 111 -11.03 25.32 2.12
C MET A 111 -10.47 26.74 2.19
N THR A 112 -9.54 26.96 3.12
CA THR A 112 -8.93 28.28 3.34
C THR A 112 -7.81 28.57 2.33
N LEU A 113 -7.28 29.80 2.34
CA LEU A 113 -6.17 30.30 1.51
C LEU A 113 -5.21 29.17 1.03
N GLY A 114 -5.05 28.99 -0.28
CA GLY A 114 -4.04 28.09 -0.85
C GLY A 114 -4.27 26.60 -0.61
N SER A 115 -5.50 26.11 -0.79
CA SER A 115 -5.87 24.68 -0.68
C SER A 115 -5.53 23.99 0.65
N THR A 116 -5.47 24.78 1.74
CA THR A 116 -5.25 24.22 3.08
C THR A 116 -6.50 23.49 3.58
N VAL A 117 -6.30 22.26 4.05
CA VAL A 117 -7.32 21.41 4.68
C VAL A 117 -6.83 20.93 6.05
N THR A 118 -7.75 20.60 6.94
CA THR A 118 -7.45 19.93 8.22
C THR A 118 -7.72 18.44 8.11
N ALA A 119 -6.72 17.61 8.43
CA ALA A 119 -6.86 16.17 8.49
C ALA A 119 -7.95 15.74 9.50
N PRO A 120 -8.63 14.59 9.30
CA PRO A 120 -9.57 14.06 10.28
C PRO A 120 -8.96 13.88 11.68
N ASP A 121 -9.79 13.95 12.72
CA ASP A 121 -9.36 13.76 14.11
C ASP A 121 -9.24 12.28 14.51
N GLN A 122 -9.76 11.37 13.68
CA GLN A 122 -9.70 9.93 13.90
C GLN A 122 -8.65 9.30 12.98
N ALA A 123 -7.95 8.29 13.50
CA ALA A 123 -7.02 7.51 12.70
C ALA A 123 -7.76 6.71 11.62
N GLY A 124 -7.08 6.48 10.50
CA GLY A 124 -7.63 5.73 9.37
C GLY A 124 -7.22 6.30 8.02
N PHE A 125 -7.84 5.79 6.96
CA PHE A 125 -7.57 6.21 5.58
C PHE A 125 -8.72 7.01 4.99
N TYR A 126 -8.38 8.11 4.34
CA TYR A 126 -9.35 9.06 3.82
C TYR A 126 -9.01 9.54 2.42
N ARG A 127 -10.04 9.94 1.69
CA ARG A 127 -9.95 10.67 0.42
C ARG A 127 -10.62 12.01 0.56
N LEU A 128 -10.08 12.99 -0.14
CA LEU A 128 -10.64 14.33 -0.16
C LEU A 128 -11.69 14.43 -1.26
N GLU A 129 -12.89 14.83 -0.88
CA GLU A 129 -13.88 15.29 -1.82
C GLU A 129 -13.94 16.81 -1.77
N VAL A 130 -13.88 17.42 -2.94
CA VAL A 130 -13.85 18.87 -3.12
C VAL A 130 -15.08 19.30 -3.92
N PHE A 131 -15.68 20.41 -3.50
CA PHE A 131 -16.83 21.04 -4.13
C PHE A 131 -16.53 22.51 -4.45
N ALA A 132 -16.90 22.93 -5.65
CA ALA A 132 -17.14 24.31 -6.04
C ALA A 132 -18.63 24.47 -6.38
N THR A 133 -19.10 25.71 -6.61
CA THR A 133 -20.51 26.07 -6.81
C THR A 133 -21.30 25.11 -7.72
N ASP A 134 -20.67 24.58 -8.76
CA ASP A 134 -21.25 23.70 -9.78
C ASP A 134 -20.46 22.40 -10.02
N ARG A 135 -19.37 22.16 -9.28
CA ARG A 135 -18.45 21.05 -9.54
C ARG A 135 -18.16 20.28 -8.27
N ARG A 136 -18.16 18.95 -8.37
CA ARG A 136 -17.80 18.04 -7.29
C ARG A 136 -16.83 17.00 -7.85
N ALA A 137 -15.76 16.73 -7.13
CA ALA A 137 -14.83 15.68 -7.50
C ALA A 137 -14.14 15.07 -6.27
N ILE A 138 -13.88 13.77 -6.37
CA ILE A 138 -13.08 13.02 -5.40
C ILE A 138 -11.67 12.93 -5.95
N VAL A 139 -10.68 13.26 -5.11
CA VAL A 139 -9.27 13.12 -5.47
C VAL A 139 -8.82 11.70 -5.14
N ASP A 140 -9.20 10.75 -6.00
CA ASP A 140 -8.96 9.31 -5.76
C ASP A 140 -7.49 8.88 -5.87
N SER A 141 -6.65 9.68 -6.52
CA SER A 141 -5.24 9.38 -6.70
C SER A 141 -4.40 9.56 -5.42
N VAL A 142 -4.93 10.25 -4.40
CA VAL A 142 -4.24 10.53 -3.14
C VAL A 142 -5.02 9.95 -1.98
N VAL A 143 -4.32 9.22 -1.12
CA VAL A 143 -4.85 8.65 0.12
C VAL A 143 -4.20 9.38 1.29
N VAL A 144 -5.01 9.91 2.20
CA VAL A 144 -4.54 10.51 3.45
C VAL A 144 -4.69 9.49 4.57
N GLY A 145 -3.56 9.04 5.11
CA GLY A 145 -3.51 8.20 6.31
C GLY A 145 -3.37 9.07 7.55
N VAL A 146 -4.39 9.13 8.39
CA VAL A 146 -4.29 9.78 9.70
C VAL A 146 -3.73 8.78 10.70
N LEU A 147 -2.63 9.16 11.34
CA LEU A 147 -1.94 8.33 12.31
C LEU A 147 -2.72 8.27 13.63
N LEU A 148 -2.72 7.11 14.26
CA LEU A 148 -2.94 6.99 15.68
C LEU A 148 -1.64 7.43 16.40
N PRO A 149 -1.65 8.51 17.20
CA PRO A 149 -0.42 9.02 17.82
C PRO A 149 0.29 7.97 18.67
N PHE A 150 1.62 8.01 18.74
CA PHE A 150 2.39 7.05 19.53
C PHE A 150 1.95 7.00 21.00
N SER A 151 1.49 8.12 21.54
CA SER A 151 0.95 8.23 22.91
C SER A 151 -0.29 7.36 23.18
N ALA A 152 -0.96 6.85 22.15
CA ALA A 152 -2.05 5.88 22.29
C ALA A 152 -1.55 4.46 22.67
N LYS A 153 -0.24 4.21 22.57
CA LYS A 153 0.37 2.98 23.07
C LYS A 153 0.33 2.97 24.60
N HIS A 154 -0.37 1.99 25.16
CA HIS A 154 -0.43 1.76 26.59
C HIS A 154 0.34 0.50 26.96
N GLY A 155 1.44 0.68 27.70
CA GLY A 155 2.38 -0.42 27.97
C GLY A 155 2.92 -0.99 26.66
N VAL A 156 2.77 -2.29 26.44
CA VAL A 156 3.28 -2.99 25.25
C VAL A 156 2.32 -3.02 24.06
N ALA A 157 1.15 -2.40 24.15
CA ALA A 157 0.07 -2.61 23.19
C ALA A 157 -0.64 -1.33 22.77
N VAL A 158 -1.27 -1.38 21.59
CA VAL A 158 -2.18 -0.38 21.06
C VAL A 158 -3.49 -1.11 20.76
N ASN A 159 -4.58 -0.72 21.43
CA ASN A 159 -5.91 -1.33 21.23
C ASN A 159 -5.90 -2.88 21.20
N GLY A 160 -5.12 -3.51 22.09
CA GLY A 160 -4.99 -4.96 22.18
C GLY A 160 -3.95 -5.61 21.26
N TYR A 161 -3.51 -4.93 20.20
CA TYR A 161 -2.42 -5.40 19.33
C TYR A 161 -1.06 -5.16 20.00
N ARG A 162 -0.25 -6.21 20.17
CA ARG A 162 1.03 -6.10 20.90
C ARG A 162 2.14 -5.57 19.99
N ILE A 163 2.62 -4.38 20.30
CA ILE A 163 3.79 -3.75 19.68
C ILE A 163 5.08 -4.17 20.40
N GLY A 164 5.04 -4.31 21.72
CA GLY A 164 6.25 -4.45 22.54
C GLY A 164 6.87 -3.10 22.87
N ASP A 165 8.14 -3.12 23.27
CA ASP A 165 8.82 -1.94 23.82
C ASP A 165 9.99 -1.54 22.93
N TYR A 166 9.94 -0.31 22.41
CA TYR A 166 11.05 0.31 21.71
C TYR A 166 12.26 0.42 22.64
N ARG A 167 13.46 0.41 22.07
CA ARG A 167 14.69 0.61 22.84
C ARG A 167 14.67 1.97 23.55
N TRP A 168 14.20 3.00 22.84
CA TRP A 168 14.04 4.35 23.38
C TRP A 168 13.21 4.43 24.66
N GLU A 169 12.22 3.57 24.85
CA GLU A 169 11.38 3.58 26.05
C GLU A 169 12.12 3.13 27.32
N ARG A 170 13.32 2.55 27.17
CA ARG A 170 14.15 2.06 28.29
C ARG A 170 15.51 2.76 28.38
N GLU A 171 16.07 3.15 27.24
CA GLU A 171 17.40 3.74 27.13
C GLU A 171 17.30 5.09 26.39
N HIS A 172 16.81 6.12 27.10
CA HIS A 172 16.76 7.48 26.57
C HIS A 172 18.19 8.00 26.29
N GLY A 173 18.39 8.66 25.14
CA GLY A 173 19.65 9.24 24.68
C GLY A 173 20.20 8.55 23.42
N ASP A 174 20.79 7.36 23.59
CA ASP A 174 21.51 6.63 22.52
C ASP A 174 20.61 5.81 21.57
N ALA A 175 19.29 5.84 21.79
CA ALA A 175 18.31 5.09 21.01
C ALA A 175 17.55 6.00 20.05
N THR A 176 17.21 5.45 18.89
CA THR A 176 16.35 6.14 17.91
C THR A 176 14.99 6.43 18.54
N PRO A 177 14.46 7.67 18.46
CA PRO A 177 13.11 7.99 18.91
C PRO A 177 12.07 7.10 18.23
N PRO A 178 10.94 6.78 18.90
CA PRO A 178 9.87 6.00 18.31
C PRO A 178 9.23 6.75 17.13
N PRO A 179 8.49 6.03 16.26
CA PRO A 179 7.71 6.68 15.20
C PRO A 179 6.69 7.66 15.82
N PRO A 180 6.27 8.71 15.08
CA PRO A 180 5.31 9.70 15.57
C PRO A 180 3.94 9.09 15.91
N GLY A 181 3.60 7.99 15.22
CA GLY A 181 2.37 7.24 15.43
C GLY A 181 2.32 6.01 14.57
N PHE A 182 1.15 5.40 14.50
CA PHE A 182 0.88 4.19 13.76
C PHE A 182 -0.28 4.39 12.81
N ILE A 183 -0.15 3.85 11.61
CA ILE A 183 -1.27 3.66 10.70
C ILE A 183 -2.13 2.53 11.25
N GLU A 184 -3.42 2.78 11.47
CA GLU A 184 -4.40 1.75 11.80
C GLU A 184 -4.82 1.02 10.52
N VAL A 185 -4.61 -0.29 10.48
CA VAL A 185 -4.91 -1.15 9.34
C VAL A 185 -5.95 -2.18 9.76
N THR A 186 -7.13 -2.10 9.16
CA THR A 186 -8.18 -3.12 9.23
C THR A 186 -8.03 -4.13 8.09
N PRO A 187 -8.70 -5.30 8.15
CA PRO A 187 -8.71 -6.25 7.04
C PRO A 187 -9.12 -5.62 5.70
N GLU A 188 -10.10 -4.71 5.71
CA GLU A 188 -10.60 -4.03 4.52
C GLU A 188 -9.57 -3.05 3.94
N THR A 189 -8.83 -2.36 4.81
CA THR A 189 -7.81 -1.38 4.38
C THR A 189 -6.49 -2.02 3.98
N ALA A 190 -6.23 -3.29 4.33
CA ALA A 190 -4.97 -3.97 4.03
C ALA A 190 -4.66 -4.00 2.52
N GLU A 191 -5.70 -4.04 1.69
CA GLU A 191 -5.60 -4.05 0.22
C GLU A 191 -5.40 -2.66 -0.40
N LEU A 192 -5.42 -1.60 0.40
CA LEU A 192 -5.32 -0.24 -0.09
C LEU A 192 -3.92 0.04 -0.67
N ALA A 193 -3.87 0.39 -1.95
CA ALA A 193 -2.64 0.80 -2.63
C ALA A 193 -2.08 2.09 -2.01
N VAL A 194 -0.83 2.03 -1.55
CA VAL A 194 -0.09 3.17 -0.97
C VAL A 194 0.97 3.71 -1.94
N SER A 195 1.29 2.95 -2.98
CA SER A 195 2.02 3.37 -4.17
C SER A 195 1.57 2.54 -5.39
N THR A 196 2.28 2.64 -6.51
CA THR A 196 1.98 1.85 -7.71
C THR A 196 2.18 0.35 -7.48
N HIS A 197 3.25 -0.07 -6.80
CA HIS A 197 3.57 -1.48 -6.58
C HIS A 197 3.23 -2.01 -5.19
N PHE A 198 2.85 -1.15 -4.24
CA PHE A 198 2.67 -1.55 -2.84
C PHE A 198 1.29 -1.22 -2.28
N ARG A 199 0.82 -2.13 -1.43
CA ARG A 199 -0.37 -1.98 -0.57
C ARG A 199 0.08 -1.82 0.88
N ILE A 200 -0.76 -1.22 1.72
CA ILE A 200 -0.40 -1.08 3.15
C ILE A 200 -0.22 -2.44 3.84
N GLY A 201 -0.96 -3.46 3.39
CA GLY A 201 -0.87 -4.83 3.88
C GLY A 201 0.54 -5.42 3.78
N ASP A 202 1.31 -5.05 2.76
CA ASP A 202 2.67 -5.54 2.53
C ASP A 202 3.64 -5.13 3.66
N PHE A 203 3.30 -4.08 4.41
CA PHE A 203 4.11 -3.56 5.50
C PHE A 203 3.67 -4.05 6.88
N ILE A 204 2.62 -4.87 6.98
CA ILE A 204 2.17 -5.44 8.25
C ILE A 204 3.21 -6.43 8.79
N THR A 205 3.46 -6.41 10.10
CA THR A 205 4.38 -7.37 10.73
C THR A 205 3.87 -8.81 10.64
N HIS A 206 4.74 -9.73 10.22
CA HIS A 206 4.51 -11.18 10.20
C HIS A 206 4.66 -11.84 11.60
N ASP A 207 3.83 -11.42 12.57
CA ASP A 207 3.99 -11.80 13.99
C ASP A 207 3.01 -12.87 14.50
N GLY A 208 2.12 -13.37 13.64
CA GLY A 208 1.13 -14.40 13.96
C GLY A 208 0.01 -13.94 14.91
N GLN A 209 -0.13 -12.63 15.15
CA GLN A 209 -1.24 -12.12 15.97
C GLN A 209 -2.54 -12.09 15.15
N GLU A 210 -3.63 -12.59 15.72
CA GLU A 210 -4.96 -12.60 15.07
C GLU A 210 -5.78 -11.33 15.37
N THR A 211 -5.31 -10.48 16.27
CA THR A 211 -5.98 -9.24 16.67
C THR A 211 -5.99 -8.22 15.54
N TRP A 212 -7.17 -7.63 15.30
CA TRP A 212 -7.39 -6.50 14.41
C TRP A 212 -8.06 -5.34 15.18
N PRO A 213 -7.83 -4.08 14.78
CA PRO A 213 -6.91 -3.65 13.72
C PRO A 213 -5.43 -3.90 14.07
N ARG A 214 -4.58 -3.95 13.05
CA ARG A 214 -3.12 -3.99 13.17
C ARG A 214 -2.55 -2.59 12.99
N TYR A 215 -1.33 -2.38 13.47
CA TYR A 215 -0.72 -1.06 13.52
C TYR A 215 0.65 -1.07 12.87
N VAL A 216 0.87 -0.15 11.93
CA VAL A 216 2.08 -0.08 11.10
C VAL A 216 2.74 1.29 11.28
N ALA A 217 4.02 1.32 11.64
CA ALA A 217 4.81 2.53 11.41
C ALA A 217 5.33 2.51 9.97
N LEU A 218 5.23 3.64 9.25
CA LEU A 218 5.71 3.75 7.88
C LEU A 218 6.23 5.16 7.63
N ASP A 219 7.41 5.27 7.04
CA ASP A 219 7.93 6.52 6.48
C ASP A 219 7.71 6.47 4.95
N PRO A 220 6.83 7.31 4.36
CA PRO A 220 6.53 7.26 2.93
C PRO A 220 7.75 7.39 2.01
N ARG A 221 8.88 7.91 2.50
CA ARG A 221 10.14 7.97 1.74
C ARG A 221 10.67 6.58 1.37
N ILE A 222 10.36 5.53 2.15
CA ILE A 222 10.75 4.17 1.77
C ILE A 222 9.99 3.68 0.53
N LEU A 223 8.70 4.02 0.42
CA LEU A 223 7.91 3.74 -0.78
C LEU A 223 8.53 4.46 -1.97
N ASP A 224 8.82 5.75 -1.79
CA ASP A 224 9.35 6.61 -2.83
C ASP A 224 10.69 6.10 -3.38
N LYS A 225 11.62 5.75 -2.48
CA LYS A 225 12.90 5.16 -2.84
C LYS A 225 12.75 3.85 -3.61
N VAL A 226 11.87 2.96 -3.15
CA VAL A 226 11.70 1.65 -3.80
C VAL A 226 11.04 1.79 -5.17
N GLU A 227 10.05 2.68 -5.32
CA GLU A 227 9.45 2.99 -6.63
C GLU A 227 10.49 3.56 -7.63
N LEU A 228 11.42 4.39 -7.16
CA LEU A 228 12.55 4.86 -7.96
C LEU A 228 13.52 3.73 -8.34
N VAL A 229 13.77 2.79 -7.42
CA VAL A 229 14.60 1.60 -7.69
C VAL A 229 13.96 0.75 -8.78
N LEU A 230 12.66 0.45 -8.65
CA LEU A 230 11.91 -0.33 -9.65
C LEU A 230 11.92 0.34 -11.02
N ARG A 231 11.79 1.68 -11.06
CA ARG A 231 11.94 2.43 -12.30
C ARG A 231 13.31 2.27 -12.94
N TYR A 232 14.37 2.33 -12.17
CA TYR A 232 15.73 2.10 -12.65
C TYR A 232 15.94 0.68 -13.19
N LEU A 233 15.17 -0.27 -12.69
CA LEU A 233 15.17 -1.66 -13.13
C LEU A 233 14.26 -1.91 -14.34
N GLY A 234 13.50 -0.91 -14.81
CA GLY A 234 12.66 -1.03 -16.01
C GLY A 234 11.18 -1.25 -15.76
N SER A 235 10.65 -0.94 -14.56
CA SER A 235 9.23 -1.19 -14.22
C SER A 235 8.19 -0.41 -15.02
N ARG A 236 8.63 0.45 -15.95
CA ARG A 236 7.75 1.10 -16.94
C ARG A 236 7.61 0.31 -18.23
N ASP A 237 8.55 -0.60 -18.46
CA ASP A 237 8.68 -1.37 -19.69
C ASP A 237 8.24 -2.83 -19.49
N HIS A 238 8.27 -3.35 -18.26
CA HIS A 238 7.88 -4.72 -17.92
C HIS A 238 7.44 -4.88 -16.44
N ASP A 239 6.82 -6.02 -16.10
CA ASP A 239 6.18 -6.31 -14.81
C ASP A 239 7.09 -7.17 -13.90
N MET A 240 7.72 -6.58 -12.89
CA MET A 240 8.54 -7.34 -11.95
C MET A 240 7.73 -8.01 -10.84
N SER A 241 8.06 -9.26 -10.50
CA SER A 241 7.53 -9.89 -9.29
C SER A 241 8.25 -9.34 -8.07
N ILE A 242 7.48 -8.76 -7.14
CA ILE A 242 8.01 -8.12 -5.92
C ILE A 242 7.37 -8.79 -4.71
N ASN A 243 8.20 -9.24 -3.77
CA ASN A 243 7.76 -9.71 -2.47
C ASN A 243 8.37 -8.88 -1.35
N VAL A 244 7.52 -8.31 -0.50
CA VAL A 244 7.94 -7.65 0.74
C VAL A 244 8.08 -8.72 1.83
N ASN A 245 9.27 -9.30 1.93
CA ASN A 245 9.60 -10.28 2.98
C ASN A 245 9.36 -9.70 4.38
N SER A 246 9.65 -8.39 4.55
CA SER A 246 9.42 -7.68 5.79
C SER A 246 9.36 -6.17 5.60
N GLY A 247 8.21 -5.55 5.90
CA GLY A 247 8.10 -4.11 6.10
C GLY A 247 8.31 -3.72 7.56
N PHE A 248 7.28 -3.15 8.20
CA PHE A 248 7.34 -2.80 9.62
C PHE A 248 7.47 -4.04 10.50
N ARG A 249 8.33 -3.97 11.51
CA ARG A 249 8.46 -4.97 12.58
C ARG A 249 8.09 -4.34 13.91
N THR A 250 7.06 -4.87 14.57
CA THR A 250 6.86 -4.55 15.99
C THR A 250 8.14 -4.86 16.80
N PRO A 251 8.51 -4.05 17.80
CA PRO A 251 9.63 -4.38 18.69
C PRO A 251 9.53 -5.78 19.32
N LEU A 252 8.30 -6.25 19.61
CA LEU A 252 8.06 -7.60 20.06
C LEU A 252 8.50 -8.66 19.04
N HIS A 253 8.10 -8.50 17.77
CA HIS A 253 8.50 -9.41 16.71
C HIS A 253 9.99 -9.31 16.38
N ASN A 254 10.54 -8.09 16.31
CA ASN A 254 11.95 -7.86 15.97
C ASN A 254 12.92 -8.62 16.89
N ARG A 255 12.61 -8.72 18.20
CA ARG A 255 13.39 -9.51 19.17
C ARG A 255 13.48 -11.01 18.86
N ARG A 256 12.54 -11.54 18.07
CA ARG A 256 12.48 -12.96 17.67
C ARG A 256 13.14 -13.21 16.33
N VAL A 257 13.45 -12.15 15.56
CA VAL A 257 14.12 -12.28 14.27
C VAL A 257 15.61 -12.58 14.52
N PRO A 258 16.15 -13.71 14.03
CA PRO A 258 17.54 -14.07 14.26
C PRO A 258 18.49 -12.99 13.76
N ARG A 259 19.46 -12.60 14.61
CA ARG A 259 20.50 -11.60 14.29
C ARG A 259 19.98 -10.19 13.94
N ALA A 260 18.70 -9.90 14.16
CA ALA A 260 18.18 -8.55 14.01
C ALA A 260 18.80 -7.61 15.04
N ALA A 261 19.17 -6.41 14.60
CA ALA A 261 19.58 -5.36 15.52
C ALA A 261 18.42 -5.01 16.47
N SER A 262 18.72 -4.82 17.76
CA SER A 262 17.72 -4.38 18.75
C SER A 262 17.11 -3.03 18.37
N ASP A 263 17.87 -2.18 17.68
CA ASP A 263 17.45 -0.87 17.16
C ASP A 263 17.28 -0.88 15.62
N SER A 264 16.69 -1.95 15.09
CA SER A 264 16.47 -2.12 13.64
C SER A 264 15.57 -1.04 13.04
N ARG A 265 15.90 -0.57 11.83
CA ARG A 265 15.12 0.39 11.03
C ARG A 265 13.69 -0.08 10.70
N HIS A 266 13.47 -1.39 10.58
CA HIS A 266 12.11 -1.93 10.40
C HIS A 266 11.14 -1.54 11.52
N GLN A 267 11.63 -1.29 12.74
CA GLN A 267 10.78 -0.83 13.85
C GLN A 267 10.32 0.61 13.69
N TYR A 268 10.99 1.40 12.86
CA TYR A 268 10.70 2.82 12.67
C TYR A 268 9.93 3.10 11.38
N GLY A 269 9.58 2.05 10.62
CA GLY A 269 8.78 2.15 9.41
C GLY A 269 9.54 2.63 8.17
N ASP A 270 10.86 2.77 8.26
CA ASP A 270 11.68 3.37 7.20
C ASP A 270 12.55 2.35 6.48
N ALA A 271 12.25 1.06 6.62
CA ALA A 271 12.98 -0.04 6.01
C ALA A 271 12.06 -1.13 5.44
N ALA A 272 12.54 -1.79 4.38
CA ALA A 272 11.90 -2.94 3.77
C ALA A 272 12.94 -3.99 3.34
N ASP A 273 12.61 -5.26 3.55
CA ASP A 273 13.31 -6.41 2.99
C ASP A 273 12.53 -6.88 1.76
N LEU A 274 13.15 -6.84 0.58
CA LEU A 274 12.51 -7.09 -0.70
C LEU A 274 13.20 -8.23 -1.45
N ALA A 275 12.40 -9.16 -1.96
CA ALA A 275 12.82 -10.11 -2.99
C ALA A 275 12.18 -9.67 -4.31
N ILE A 276 13.01 -9.40 -5.33
CA ILE A 276 12.57 -8.87 -6.62
C ILE A 276 13.13 -9.78 -7.70
N ASP A 277 12.27 -10.34 -8.53
CA ASP A 277 12.63 -11.06 -9.75
C ASP A 277 12.78 -10.02 -10.87
N VAL A 278 14.02 -9.63 -11.17
CA VAL A 278 14.30 -8.47 -12.03
C VAL A 278 14.22 -8.84 -13.51
N ASP A 279 14.64 -10.05 -13.86
CA ASP A 279 14.62 -10.55 -15.25
C ASP A 279 13.39 -11.38 -15.60
N GLU A 280 12.47 -11.56 -14.65
CA GLU A 280 11.18 -12.24 -14.80
C GLU A 280 11.31 -13.73 -15.19
N ASP A 281 12.41 -14.38 -14.81
CA ASP A 281 12.62 -15.80 -15.09
C ASP A 281 11.85 -16.74 -14.12
N GLY A 282 11.13 -16.15 -13.16
CA GLY A 282 10.36 -16.83 -12.13
C GLY A 282 11.18 -17.16 -10.88
N ARG A 283 12.42 -16.68 -10.77
CA ARG A 283 13.32 -16.96 -9.64
C ARG A 283 14.06 -15.71 -9.21
N VAL A 284 13.91 -15.37 -7.94
CA VAL A 284 14.82 -14.41 -7.31
C VAL A 284 16.18 -15.08 -7.07
N THR A 285 17.24 -14.52 -7.64
CA THR A 285 18.62 -14.97 -7.51
C THR A 285 19.50 -13.91 -6.84
N TYR A 286 20.77 -14.25 -6.60
CA TYR A 286 21.73 -13.25 -6.13
C TYR A 286 22.12 -12.24 -7.22
N LEU A 287 21.91 -12.54 -8.51
CA LEU A 287 22.13 -11.57 -9.58
C LEU A 287 21.09 -10.45 -9.52
N ASP A 288 19.83 -10.78 -9.24
CA ASP A 288 18.76 -9.79 -9.00
C ASP A 288 19.10 -8.87 -7.84
N VAL A 289 19.57 -9.45 -6.73
CA VAL A 289 20.04 -8.68 -5.56
C VAL A 289 21.15 -7.68 -5.94
N LEU A 290 22.07 -8.04 -6.84
CA LEU A 290 23.11 -7.14 -7.32
C LEU A 290 22.56 -6.06 -8.27
N ALA A 291 21.58 -6.38 -9.11
CA ALA A 291 20.90 -5.41 -9.96
C ALA A 291 20.15 -4.37 -9.11
N VAL A 292 19.37 -4.82 -8.12
CA VAL A 292 18.67 -3.94 -7.17
C VAL A 292 19.66 -3.09 -6.39
N ALA A 293 20.78 -3.66 -5.93
CA ALA A 293 21.83 -2.91 -5.24
C ALA A 293 22.37 -1.76 -6.09
N ARG A 294 22.59 -2.02 -7.39
CA ARG A 294 23.08 -1.02 -8.34
C ARG A 294 22.05 0.07 -8.58
N ALA A 295 20.77 -0.27 -8.71
CA ALA A 295 19.69 0.69 -8.82
C ALA A 295 19.58 1.57 -7.57
N VAL A 296 19.73 1.02 -6.35
CA VAL A 296 19.77 1.81 -5.11
C VAL A 296 20.91 2.83 -5.11
N GLU A 297 22.11 2.46 -5.59
CA GLU A 297 23.21 3.42 -5.73
C GLU A 297 22.88 4.57 -6.69
N TRP A 298 22.10 4.30 -7.73
CA TRP A 298 21.66 5.32 -8.68
C TRP A 298 20.61 6.24 -8.08
N VAL A 299 19.63 5.67 -7.38
CA VAL A 299 18.62 6.45 -6.65
C VAL A 299 19.27 7.35 -5.62
N GLU A 300 20.16 6.85 -4.75
CA GLU A 300 20.79 7.68 -3.70
C GLU A 300 21.72 8.76 -4.26
N ARG A 301 22.23 8.58 -5.49
CA ARG A 301 23.04 9.61 -6.16
C ARG A 301 22.18 10.79 -6.62
N ASP A 302 21.01 10.49 -7.19
CA ASP A 302 20.13 11.50 -7.77
C ASP A 302 19.16 12.09 -6.74
N HIS A 303 18.86 11.33 -5.69
CA HIS A 303 17.98 11.67 -4.56
C HIS A 303 18.73 11.45 -3.23
N PRO A 304 19.69 12.33 -2.89
CA PRO A 304 20.55 12.16 -1.71
C PRO A 304 19.80 12.23 -0.37
N ASP A 305 18.61 12.82 -0.35
CA ASP A 305 17.69 12.86 0.79
C ASP A 305 17.07 11.49 1.11
N LEU A 306 17.08 10.56 0.15
CA LEU A 306 16.65 9.17 0.30
C LEU A 306 17.81 8.23 0.70
N ALA A 307 18.98 8.77 1.05
CA ALA A 307 20.14 7.97 1.46
C ALA A 307 19.83 7.09 2.69
N GLY A 308 20.31 5.83 2.66
CA GLY A 308 20.13 4.94 3.80
C GLY A 308 20.92 3.63 3.70
N GLY A 309 20.49 2.65 4.49
CA GLY A 309 21.09 1.33 4.54
C GLY A 309 20.72 0.47 3.33
N LEU A 310 21.69 -0.31 2.87
CA LEU A 310 21.53 -1.35 1.86
C LEU A 310 22.27 -2.61 2.31
N GLY A 311 21.51 -3.69 2.51
CA GLY A 311 22.03 -5.00 2.90
C GLY A 311 21.74 -6.05 1.84
N LEU A 312 22.73 -6.85 1.46
CA LEU A 312 22.56 -7.90 0.44
C LEU A 312 22.58 -9.29 1.07
N TYR A 313 21.55 -10.09 0.81
CA TYR A 313 21.36 -11.43 1.38
C TYR A 313 21.18 -12.49 0.28
N GLY A 314 21.44 -13.76 0.61
CA GLY A 314 21.23 -14.89 -0.32
C GLY A 314 22.47 -15.48 -0.99
N ASN A 315 23.66 -14.96 -0.74
CA ASN A 315 24.91 -15.47 -1.34
C ASN A 315 25.43 -16.79 -0.75
N ARG A 316 24.75 -17.35 0.25
CA ARG A 316 25.16 -18.56 1.01
C ARG A 316 24.09 -19.65 1.04
N GLY A 317 23.28 -19.75 -0.02
CA GLY A 317 22.23 -20.76 -0.14
C GLY A 317 20.96 -20.49 0.68
N THR A 318 20.81 -19.27 1.20
CA THR A 318 19.55 -18.77 1.76
C THR A 318 18.75 -18.07 0.66
N ALA A 319 17.44 -17.90 0.86
CA ALA A 319 16.62 -17.12 -0.06
C ALA A 319 17.21 -15.70 -0.25
N PRO A 320 17.38 -15.22 -1.49
CA PRO A 320 17.91 -13.89 -1.78
C PRO A 320 16.89 -12.80 -1.54
N TYR A 321 17.37 -11.68 -0.98
CA TYR A 321 16.62 -10.45 -0.79
C TYR A 321 17.59 -9.28 -0.53
N VAL A 322 17.09 -8.06 -0.67
CA VAL A 322 17.76 -6.83 -0.27
C VAL A 322 17.08 -6.22 0.93
N HIS A 323 17.86 -5.72 1.88
CA HIS A 323 17.41 -4.74 2.85
C HIS A 323 17.60 -3.35 2.23
N ILE A 324 16.57 -2.50 2.27
CA ILE A 324 16.65 -1.08 1.90
C ILE A 324 16.06 -0.25 3.05
N ASP A 325 16.70 0.86 3.42
CA ASP A 325 16.09 1.86 4.30
C ASP A 325 16.45 3.30 3.91
N VAL A 326 15.81 4.26 4.58
CA VAL A 326 15.97 5.71 4.39
C VAL A 326 16.42 6.42 5.67
N ARG A 327 17.35 5.79 6.42
CA ARG A 327 17.85 6.31 7.71
C ARG A 327 18.63 7.64 7.65
N GLY A 328 18.76 8.25 6.47
CA GLY A 328 19.46 9.51 6.24
C GLY A 328 20.98 9.39 6.14
N GLN A 329 21.54 8.18 6.20
CA GLN A 329 22.98 7.95 6.03
C GLN A 329 23.26 6.61 5.33
N SER A 330 24.15 6.63 4.34
CA SER A 330 24.52 5.42 3.62
C SER A 330 25.23 4.42 4.54
N LYS A 331 24.70 3.19 4.60
CA LYS A 331 25.31 2.03 5.26
C LYS A 331 25.25 0.83 4.31
N ARG A 332 26.29 0.01 4.24
CA ARG A 332 26.39 -1.15 3.33
C ARG A 332 26.85 -2.37 4.09
N TRP A 333 26.21 -3.51 3.87
CA TRP A 333 26.62 -4.80 4.46
C TRP A 333 26.18 -5.99 3.60
N ARG A 334 26.69 -7.17 3.94
CA ARG A 334 26.31 -8.45 3.33
C ARG A 334 26.00 -9.45 4.47
N GLY A 335 24.90 -10.17 4.35
CA GLY A 335 24.35 -11.05 5.39
C GLY A 335 24.86 -12.48 5.41
#